data_AF-A0AAE7NZQ6-F1
#
_entry.id   AF-A0AAE7NZQ6-F1
#
_cell.length_a   1.000
_cell.length_b   1.000
_cell.length_c   1.000
_cell.angle_alpha   90.00
_cell.angle_beta   90.00
_cell.angle_gamma   90.00
#
_symmetry.space_group_name_H-M   'P 1'
#
loop_
_entity.id
_entity.type
_entity.pdbx_description
1 polymer ?
#
loop_
_entity_poly.entity_id
_entity_poly.type
_entity_poly.pdbx_seq_one_letter_code
_entity_poly.pdbx_strand_id
1 'polypeptide(L)'
;MTTLLIAEHDNASLKDATNKALTAAAALGADVEVLVAGQNAKAAADAAAKLAGVKKVLLADGETYAHDLAEPLAALIVSLAPSYDAIVAPATSRFKNVMPRVAALLDVMQVSEIIKVVAPDTYERPIYAGNAIQTVKSKDAKKVITVRTSTFAAAGEGGSAPVESVAAAADPGLSTFVGEEVAKSDRPELTSAKIIVSGGRAMQSRENFAKYIEPLADKLGAGVGASRAAVDAGYAPNDWQVGQTGKVVAPELYVAVGISGAIQHLAGMKDSKVIVAINKDEDAPIFQVADYGLVADLYQAVPELTAELGKLGK
;
A
#
# COMPACT_ATOMS: atom_id res chain seq x y z
N MET A 1 21.09 12.97 -13.51
CA MET A 1 20.45 11.71 -13.13
C MET A 1 18.95 11.90 -13.19
N THR A 2 18.20 10.91 -13.67
CA THR A 2 16.73 10.99 -13.77
C THR A 2 16.11 9.73 -13.18
N THR A 3 15.02 9.91 -12.42
CA THR A 3 14.26 8.83 -11.79
C THR A 3 12.97 8.59 -12.58
N LEU A 4 12.71 7.34 -12.95
CA LEU A 4 11.41 6.90 -13.45
C LEU A 4 10.57 6.36 -12.29
N LEU A 5 9.47 7.04 -11.97
CA LEU A 5 8.47 6.57 -11.01
C LEU A 5 7.35 5.84 -11.76
N ILE A 6 7.07 4.59 -11.39
CA ILE A 6 5.95 3.83 -11.95
C ILE A 6 4.69 4.12 -11.13
N ALA A 7 3.64 4.59 -11.77
CA ALA A 7 2.40 5.00 -11.12
C ALA A 7 1.46 3.83 -10.82
N GLU A 8 0.95 3.78 -9.59
CA GLU A 8 -0.23 3.02 -9.20
C GLU A 8 -1.50 3.79 -9.60
N HIS A 9 -2.43 3.15 -10.30
CA HIS A 9 -3.67 3.76 -10.80
C HIS A 9 -4.73 2.69 -11.11
N ASP A 10 -5.97 3.11 -11.29
CA ASP A 10 -7.07 2.28 -11.84
C ASP A 10 -7.53 2.75 -13.23
N ASN A 11 -6.63 3.42 -13.96
CA ASN A 11 -6.83 4.06 -15.27
C ASN A 11 -7.62 5.37 -15.19
N ALA A 12 -8.64 5.42 -14.34
CA ALA A 12 -9.46 6.61 -14.11
C ALA A 12 -8.81 7.59 -13.11
N SER A 13 -8.14 7.07 -12.09
CA SER A 13 -7.59 7.83 -10.97
C SER A 13 -6.17 7.38 -10.64
N LEU A 14 -5.36 8.34 -10.21
CA LEU A 14 -4.05 8.06 -9.62
C LEU A 14 -4.22 7.67 -8.16
N LYS A 15 -3.54 6.61 -7.70
CA LYS A 15 -3.59 6.21 -6.29
C LYS A 15 -2.60 7.02 -5.45
N ASP A 16 -2.98 7.29 -4.20
CA ASP A 16 -2.16 7.98 -3.20
C ASP A 16 -0.79 7.30 -2.97
N ALA A 17 -0.71 5.99 -3.20
CA ALA A 17 0.54 5.24 -3.19
C ALA A 17 1.60 5.87 -4.12
N THR A 18 1.22 6.37 -5.30
CA THR A 18 2.11 7.08 -6.23
C THR A 18 2.61 8.38 -5.63
N ASN A 19 1.73 9.17 -5.00
CA ASN A 19 2.09 10.45 -4.39
C ASN A 19 3.13 10.26 -3.27
N LYS A 20 2.97 9.20 -2.46
CA LYS A 20 3.91 8.84 -1.40
C LYS A 20 5.24 8.31 -1.95
N ALA A 21 5.19 7.50 -3.00
CA ALA A 21 6.39 7.03 -3.69
C ALA A 21 7.14 8.17 -4.40
N LEU A 22 6.44 9.21 -4.88
CA LEU A 22 7.04 10.40 -5.45
C LEU A 22 7.90 11.17 -4.44
N THR A 23 7.46 11.28 -3.18
CA THR A 23 8.26 11.88 -2.11
C THR A 23 9.58 11.13 -1.92
N ALA A 24 9.56 9.79 -1.95
CA ALA A 24 10.77 8.99 -1.90
C ALA A 24 11.63 9.17 -3.16
N ALA A 25 11.02 9.15 -4.35
CA ALA A 25 11.70 9.35 -5.63
C ALA A 25 12.42 10.71 -5.71
N ALA A 26 11.78 11.78 -5.23
CA ALA A 26 12.35 13.13 -5.17
C ALA A 26 13.53 13.21 -4.19
N ALA A 27 13.50 12.44 -3.09
CA ALA A 27 14.59 12.38 -2.12
C ALA A 27 15.90 11.77 -2.68
N LEU A 28 15.87 11.15 -3.87
CA LEU A 28 17.10 10.74 -4.59
C LEU A 28 17.86 11.95 -5.17
N GLY A 29 17.28 13.16 -5.16
CA GLY A 29 17.95 14.39 -5.61
C GLY A 29 18.07 14.52 -7.13
N ALA A 30 17.20 13.84 -7.87
CA ALA A 30 17.13 13.82 -9.33
C ALA A 30 15.75 14.24 -9.81
N ASP A 31 15.65 14.69 -11.07
CA ASP A 31 14.35 14.94 -11.70
C ASP A 31 13.54 13.64 -11.74
N VAL A 32 12.23 13.73 -11.47
CA VAL A 32 11.32 12.59 -11.51
C VAL A 32 10.39 12.68 -12.71
N GLU A 33 10.40 11.64 -13.54
CA GLU A 33 9.40 11.41 -14.58
C GLU A 33 8.50 10.25 -14.16
N VAL A 34 7.21 10.32 -14.49
CA VAL A 34 6.21 9.33 -14.07
C VAL A 34 5.73 8.52 -15.26
N LEU A 35 5.80 7.19 -15.18
CA LEU A 35 5.18 6.29 -16.15
C LEU A 35 3.77 5.91 -15.67
N VAL A 36 2.77 6.15 -16.53
CA VAL A 36 1.41 5.62 -16.41
C VAL A 36 1.20 4.64 -17.55
N ALA A 37 0.98 3.36 -17.21
CA ALA A 37 0.82 2.28 -18.17
C ALA A 37 -0.48 1.53 -17.88
N GLY A 38 -1.43 1.61 -18.81
CA GLY A 38 -2.79 1.09 -18.61
C GLY A 38 -3.61 1.14 -19.89
N GLN A 39 -4.91 0.93 -19.76
CA GLN A 39 -5.87 1.05 -20.86
C GLN A 39 -6.86 2.16 -20.53
N ASN A 40 -6.99 3.14 -21.42
CA ASN A 40 -7.76 4.37 -21.19
C ASN A 40 -7.27 5.14 -19.95
N ALA A 41 -5.96 5.23 -19.76
CA ALA A 41 -5.30 5.72 -18.53
C ALA A 41 -4.98 7.22 -18.56
N LYS A 42 -5.47 7.97 -19.56
CA LYS A 42 -5.21 9.41 -19.70
C LYS A 42 -5.60 10.24 -18.47
N ALA A 43 -6.71 9.89 -17.81
CA ALA A 43 -7.15 10.60 -16.61
C ALA A 43 -6.16 10.44 -15.45
N ALA A 44 -5.62 9.22 -15.24
CA ALA A 44 -4.55 9.00 -14.27
C ALA A 44 -3.25 9.73 -14.64
N ALA A 45 -2.88 9.79 -15.91
CA ALA A 45 -1.73 10.57 -16.38
C ALA A 45 -1.89 12.08 -16.14
N ASP A 46 -3.08 12.62 -16.40
CA ASP A 46 -3.39 14.03 -16.12
C ASP A 46 -3.38 14.35 -14.63
N ALA A 47 -3.76 13.40 -13.77
CA ALA A 47 -3.62 13.53 -12.33
C ALA A 47 -2.14 13.52 -11.91
N ALA A 48 -1.32 12.62 -12.45
CA ALA A 48 0.12 12.57 -12.18
C ALA A 48 0.84 13.87 -12.60
N ALA A 49 0.40 14.49 -13.70
CA ALA A 49 0.97 15.75 -14.20
C ALA A 49 0.79 16.94 -13.24
N LYS A 50 -0.19 16.87 -12.33
CA LYS A 50 -0.49 17.91 -11.34
C LYS A 50 0.33 17.78 -10.06
N LEU A 51 1.07 16.69 -9.88
CA LEU A 51 1.89 16.49 -8.68
C LEU A 51 3.12 17.41 -8.72
N ALA A 52 3.40 18.06 -7.60
CA ALA A 52 4.59 18.87 -7.45
C ALA A 52 5.85 17.98 -7.52
N GLY A 53 6.87 18.43 -8.26
CA GLY A 53 8.13 17.70 -8.44
C GLY A 53 8.13 16.69 -9.59
N VAL A 54 7.01 16.48 -10.28
CA VAL A 54 6.98 15.72 -11.54
C VAL A 54 7.46 16.62 -12.68
N LYS A 55 8.48 16.17 -13.41
CA LYS A 55 9.03 16.86 -14.58
C LYS A 55 8.28 16.53 -15.86
N LYS A 56 7.87 15.27 -16.02
CA LYS A 56 7.21 14.74 -17.21
C LYS A 56 6.37 13.51 -16.83
N VAL A 57 5.27 13.30 -17.53
CA VAL A 57 4.49 12.07 -17.48
C VAL A 57 4.58 11.35 -18.81
N LEU A 58 4.96 10.07 -18.78
CA LEU A 58 4.92 9.16 -19.91
C LEU A 58 3.62 8.34 -19.84
N LEU A 59 2.81 8.37 -20.89
CA LEU A 59 1.58 7.59 -20.99
C LEU A 59 1.75 6.47 -22.01
N ALA A 60 1.77 5.22 -21.53
CA ALA A 60 1.66 4.03 -22.35
C ALA A 60 0.21 3.51 -22.27
N ASP A 61 -0.64 3.96 -23.20
CA ASP A 61 -2.05 3.58 -23.24
C ASP A 61 -2.27 2.46 -24.26
N GLY A 62 -2.70 1.27 -23.81
CA GLY A 62 -2.94 0.13 -24.68
C GLY A 62 -3.54 -1.08 -23.97
N GLU A 63 -4.20 -1.94 -24.74
CA GLU A 63 -4.91 -3.14 -24.24
C GLU A 63 -3.97 -4.12 -23.50
N THR A 64 -2.70 -4.18 -23.92
CA THR A 64 -1.67 -5.02 -23.28
C THR A 64 -1.47 -4.69 -21.80
N TYR A 65 -1.85 -3.49 -21.35
CA TYR A 65 -1.72 -3.03 -19.96
C TYR A 65 -3.04 -3.04 -19.19
N ALA A 66 -4.12 -3.62 -19.73
CA ALA A 66 -5.45 -3.57 -19.11
C ALA A 66 -5.57 -4.37 -17.81
N HIS A 67 -4.77 -5.44 -17.64
CA HIS A 67 -4.93 -6.42 -16.56
C HIS A 67 -3.65 -6.68 -15.75
N ASP A 68 -2.75 -5.68 -15.71
CA ASP A 68 -1.58 -5.68 -14.82
C ASP A 68 -0.67 -6.92 -14.90
N LEU A 69 -0.59 -7.54 -16.08
CA LEU A 69 0.35 -8.63 -16.33
C LEU A 69 1.79 -8.13 -16.14
N ALA A 70 2.60 -8.92 -15.43
CA ALA A 70 3.94 -8.51 -15.05
C ALA A 70 4.89 -8.42 -16.25
N GLU A 71 4.72 -9.32 -17.22
CA GLU A 71 5.63 -9.46 -18.35
C GLU A 71 5.56 -8.27 -19.30
N PRO A 72 4.37 -7.81 -19.75
CA PRO A 72 4.28 -6.62 -20.60
C PRO A 72 4.73 -5.34 -19.90
N LEU A 73 4.36 -5.16 -18.63
CA LEU A 73 4.75 -3.96 -17.89
C LEU A 73 6.26 -3.93 -17.65
N ALA A 74 6.87 -5.06 -17.29
CA ALA A 74 8.32 -5.16 -17.15
C ALA A 74 9.04 -4.90 -18.47
N ALA A 75 8.53 -5.41 -19.60
CA ALA A 75 9.10 -5.15 -20.92
C ALA A 75 9.10 -3.65 -21.28
N LEU A 76 8.02 -2.94 -20.96
CA LEU A 76 7.92 -1.49 -21.12
C LEU A 76 8.92 -0.74 -20.22
N ILE A 77 9.00 -1.11 -18.94
CA ILE A 77 9.92 -0.44 -18.02
C ILE A 77 11.38 -0.64 -18.47
N VAL A 78 11.73 -1.86 -18.90
CA VAL A 78 13.08 -2.18 -19.38
C VAL A 78 13.42 -1.44 -20.68
N SER A 79 12.46 -1.27 -21.60
CA SER A 79 12.71 -0.51 -22.84
C SER A 79 12.98 0.98 -22.58
N LEU A 80 12.40 1.54 -21.51
CA LEU A 80 12.60 2.93 -21.08
C LEU A 80 13.84 3.10 -20.20
N ALA A 81 14.28 2.04 -19.50
CA ALA A 81 15.35 2.06 -18.52
C ALA A 81 16.68 2.70 -18.98
N PRO A 82 17.15 2.63 -20.25
CA PRO A 82 18.40 3.26 -20.66
C PRO A 82 18.50 4.75 -20.31
N SER A 83 17.38 5.48 -20.32
CA SER A 83 17.31 6.93 -20.05
C SER A 83 17.28 7.31 -18.56
N TYR A 84 17.22 6.33 -17.65
CA TYR A 84 17.04 6.56 -16.22
C TYR A 84 18.12 5.89 -15.37
N ASP A 85 18.46 6.53 -14.25
CA ASP A 85 19.43 6.01 -13.26
C ASP A 85 18.74 5.29 -12.11
N ALA A 86 17.46 5.60 -11.87
CA ALA A 86 16.65 4.95 -10.86
C ALA A 86 15.25 4.66 -11.42
N ILE A 87 14.70 3.52 -11.05
CA ILE A 87 13.35 3.07 -11.33
C ILE A 87 12.69 2.77 -9.99
N VAL A 88 11.66 3.54 -9.65
CA VAL A 88 11.01 3.53 -8.33
C VAL A 88 9.55 3.19 -8.53
N ALA A 89 8.97 2.39 -7.64
CA ALA A 89 7.53 2.13 -7.61
C ALA A 89 7.02 2.02 -6.17
N PRO A 90 5.74 2.33 -5.88
CA PRO A 90 5.17 2.00 -4.58
C PRO A 90 5.14 0.48 -4.38
N ALA A 91 5.34 -0.01 -3.16
CA ALA A 91 5.41 -1.45 -2.86
C ALA A 91 4.04 -2.14 -2.77
N THR A 92 3.19 -1.93 -3.78
CA THR A 92 1.87 -2.58 -3.92
C THR A 92 2.01 -4.01 -4.46
N SER A 93 0.92 -4.78 -4.47
CA SER A 93 0.92 -6.13 -5.05
C SER A 93 1.38 -6.12 -6.52
N ARG A 94 0.93 -5.12 -7.29
CA ARG A 94 1.32 -4.91 -8.70
C ARG A 94 2.83 -4.79 -8.86
N PHE A 95 3.47 -3.92 -8.07
CA PHE A 95 4.91 -3.66 -8.24
C PHE A 95 5.82 -4.61 -7.46
N LYS A 96 5.33 -5.28 -6.41
CA LYS A 96 6.01 -6.44 -5.81
C LYS A 96 6.11 -7.61 -6.80
N ASN A 97 5.15 -7.72 -7.72
CA ASN A 97 5.17 -8.68 -8.81
C ASN A 97 6.13 -8.26 -9.96
N VAL A 98 6.08 -6.99 -10.38
CA VAL A 98 6.79 -6.49 -11.58
C VAL A 98 8.25 -6.13 -11.32
N MET A 99 8.55 -5.41 -10.23
CA MET A 99 9.86 -4.75 -10.06
C MET A 99 11.04 -5.73 -9.88
N PRO A 100 10.90 -6.89 -9.19
CA PRO A 100 11.96 -7.90 -9.17
C PRO A 100 12.30 -8.44 -10.56
N ARG A 101 11.29 -8.58 -11.44
CA ARG A 101 11.50 -8.99 -12.84
C ARG A 101 12.28 -7.93 -13.62
N VAL A 102 11.93 -6.66 -13.47
CA VAL A 102 12.67 -5.54 -14.07
C VAL A 102 14.14 -5.56 -13.64
N ALA A 103 14.40 -5.72 -12.34
CA ALA A 103 15.76 -5.78 -11.81
C ALA A 103 16.56 -6.96 -12.38
N ALA A 104 15.94 -8.14 -12.47
CA ALA A 104 16.56 -9.32 -13.07
C ALA A 104 16.90 -9.12 -14.56
N LEU A 105 16.00 -8.51 -15.34
CA LEU A 105 16.23 -8.23 -16.76
C LEU A 105 17.32 -7.17 -17.00
N LEU A 106 17.54 -6.29 -16.03
CA LEU A 106 18.59 -5.27 -16.05
C LEU A 106 19.91 -5.74 -15.40
N ASP A 107 19.94 -6.95 -14.85
CA ASP A 107 21.07 -7.52 -14.09
C ASP A 107 21.54 -6.62 -12.93
N VAL A 108 20.57 -6.17 -12.11
CA VAL A 108 20.82 -5.34 -10.91
C VAL A 108 20.04 -5.85 -9.70
N MET A 109 20.46 -5.44 -8.50
CA MET A 109 19.73 -5.74 -7.28
C MET A 109 18.50 -4.84 -7.13
N GLN A 110 17.38 -5.44 -6.74
CA GLN A 110 16.21 -4.71 -6.29
C GLN A 110 16.30 -4.40 -4.80
N VAL A 111 16.04 -3.14 -4.41
CA VAL A 111 15.94 -2.73 -3.01
C VAL A 111 14.46 -2.62 -2.63
N SER A 112 13.98 -3.64 -1.92
CA SER A 112 12.56 -3.76 -1.56
C SER A 112 12.17 -2.90 -0.37
N GLU A 113 10.98 -2.29 -0.49
CA GLU A 113 10.21 -1.66 0.60
C GLU A 113 11.02 -0.68 1.46
N ILE A 114 11.75 0.22 0.79
CA ILE A 114 12.50 1.26 1.51
C ILE A 114 11.54 2.11 2.34
N ILE A 115 12.00 2.50 3.52
CA ILE A 115 11.31 3.40 4.45
C ILE A 115 11.98 4.76 4.56
N LYS A 116 13.19 4.88 4.00
CA LYS A 116 13.96 6.12 4.01
C LYS A 116 15.01 6.10 2.92
N VAL A 117 15.23 7.26 2.31
CA VAL A 117 16.36 7.54 1.43
C VAL A 117 17.40 8.28 2.27
N VAL A 118 18.57 7.67 2.48
CA VAL A 118 19.68 8.27 3.25
C VAL A 118 20.61 9.05 2.31
N ALA A 119 20.82 8.51 1.11
CA ALA A 119 21.56 9.12 0.01
C ALA A 119 21.02 8.56 -1.33
N PRO A 120 21.39 9.12 -2.50
CA PRO A 120 20.92 8.65 -3.80
C PRO A 120 21.23 7.18 -4.13
N ASP A 121 22.13 6.53 -3.38
CA ASP A 121 22.48 5.12 -3.50
C ASP A 121 22.30 4.32 -2.21
N THR A 122 21.77 4.93 -1.13
CA THR A 122 21.73 4.36 0.21
C THR A 122 20.35 4.52 0.84
N TYR A 123 19.78 3.41 1.32
CA TYR A 123 18.40 3.33 1.78
C TYR A 123 18.29 2.58 3.11
N GLU A 124 17.26 2.86 3.89
CA GLU A 124 16.87 2.01 5.02
C GLU A 124 15.63 1.20 4.65
N ARG A 125 15.61 -0.09 5.02
CA ARG A 125 14.45 -0.98 4.86
C ARG A 125 14.25 -1.88 6.08
N PRO A 126 13.00 -2.22 6.43
CA PRO A 126 12.72 -3.18 7.49
C PRO A 126 13.02 -4.61 7.03
N ILE A 127 13.51 -5.42 7.97
CA ILE A 127 13.64 -6.88 7.86
C ILE A 127 13.09 -7.53 9.13
N TYR A 128 12.91 -8.87 9.12
CA TYR A 128 12.37 -9.64 10.25
C TYR A 128 11.06 -9.05 10.80
N ALA A 129 10.07 -8.86 9.93
CA ALA A 129 8.77 -8.27 10.29
C ALA A 129 8.88 -6.85 10.91
N GLY A 130 9.93 -6.10 10.53
CA GLY A 130 10.19 -4.75 11.01
C GLY A 130 10.87 -4.70 12.39
N ASN A 131 11.38 -5.82 12.90
CA ASN A 131 12.13 -5.84 14.16
C ASN A 131 13.58 -5.37 14.02
N ALA A 132 14.09 -5.28 12.79
CA ALA A 132 15.38 -4.67 12.50
C ALA A 132 15.29 -3.79 11.26
N ILE A 133 16.05 -2.70 11.27
CA ILE A 133 16.21 -1.80 10.13
C ILE A 133 17.59 -2.05 9.52
N GLN A 134 17.62 -2.36 8.24
CA GLN A 134 18.84 -2.58 7.47
C GLN A 134 19.13 -1.35 6.60
N THR A 135 20.31 -0.77 6.74
CA THR A 135 20.83 0.21 5.79
C THR A 135 21.51 -0.51 4.62
N VAL A 136 21.07 -0.24 3.39
CA VAL A 136 21.55 -0.89 2.17
C VAL A 136 22.11 0.18 1.25
N LYS A 137 23.40 0.07 0.89
CA LYS A 137 24.05 0.87 -0.15
C LYS A 137 24.17 0.05 -1.43
N SER A 138 23.54 0.47 -2.51
CA SER A 138 23.68 -0.17 -3.82
C SER A 138 24.94 0.30 -4.53
N LYS A 139 25.64 -0.64 -5.19
CA LYS A 139 26.78 -0.35 -6.07
C LYS A 139 26.40 -0.35 -7.55
N ASP A 140 25.15 -0.72 -7.86
CA ASP A 140 24.69 -0.84 -9.24
C ASP A 140 24.55 0.54 -9.88
N ALA A 141 24.85 0.63 -11.16
CA ALA A 141 24.71 1.89 -11.91
C ALA A 141 23.25 2.35 -11.92
N LYS A 142 22.32 1.41 -12.19
CA LYS A 142 20.87 1.63 -12.15
C LYS A 142 20.27 1.08 -10.86
N LYS A 143 19.33 1.81 -10.26
CA LYS A 143 18.66 1.43 -9.00
C LYS A 143 17.24 1.00 -9.30
N VAL A 144 16.84 -0.18 -8.83
CA VAL A 144 15.43 -0.62 -8.89
C VAL A 144 14.89 -0.73 -7.47
N ILE A 145 13.87 0.06 -7.15
CA ILE A 145 13.45 0.31 -5.76
C ILE A 145 11.93 0.16 -5.66
N THR A 146 11.46 -0.50 -4.59
CA THR A 146 10.06 -0.36 -4.16
C THR A 146 9.97 0.41 -2.84
N VAL A 147 8.95 1.24 -2.70
CA VAL A 147 8.79 2.17 -1.57
C VAL A 147 7.66 1.72 -0.66
N ARG A 148 7.93 1.61 0.64
CA ARG A 148 6.87 1.41 1.65
C ARG A 148 6.12 2.71 1.87
N THR A 149 5.01 2.87 1.15
CA THR A 149 4.26 4.14 1.08
C THR A 149 3.77 4.63 2.43
N SER A 150 3.48 3.75 3.38
CA SER A 150 3.04 4.12 4.75
C SER A 150 4.04 4.97 5.53
N THR A 151 5.30 5.03 5.11
CA THR A 151 6.38 5.76 5.80
C THR A 151 6.75 7.10 5.16
N PHE A 152 6.15 7.44 4.02
CA PHE A 152 6.38 8.70 3.32
C PHE A 152 5.09 9.52 3.28
N ALA A 153 5.21 10.84 3.47
CA ALA A 153 4.11 11.75 3.23
C ALA A 153 3.79 11.81 1.72
N ALA A 154 2.52 12.00 1.37
CA ALA A 154 2.13 12.22 -0.01
C ALA A 154 2.74 13.53 -0.54
N ALA A 155 3.26 13.50 -1.76
CA ALA A 155 3.66 14.71 -2.46
C ALA A 155 2.47 15.67 -2.64
N GLY A 156 2.74 16.97 -2.59
CA GLY A 156 1.74 18.00 -2.82
C GLY A 156 1.32 18.11 -4.29
N GLU A 157 0.25 18.85 -4.52
CA GLU A 157 -0.19 19.25 -5.86
C GLU A 157 0.43 20.59 -6.29
N GLY A 158 0.11 21.05 -7.50
CA GLY A 158 0.56 22.34 -8.06
C GLY A 158 1.59 22.21 -9.18
N GLY A 159 1.88 20.99 -9.62
CA GLY A 159 2.67 20.72 -10.82
C GLY A 159 1.89 20.98 -12.11
N SER A 160 2.61 21.01 -13.23
CA SER A 160 2.06 21.17 -14.57
C SER A 160 2.93 20.44 -15.61
N ALA A 161 3.30 19.19 -15.32
CA ALA A 161 4.19 18.42 -16.17
C ALA A 161 3.52 18.11 -17.52
N PRO A 162 4.26 18.14 -18.65
CA PRO A 162 3.73 17.65 -19.91
C PRO A 162 3.46 16.14 -19.84
N VAL A 163 2.37 15.72 -20.49
CA VAL A 163 2.03 14.30 -20.70
C VAL A 163 2.42 13.94 -22.13
N GLU A 164 3.34 13.00 -22.29
CA GLU A 164 3.82 12.49 -23.58
C GLU A 164 3.40 11.03 -23.76
N SER A 165 2.83 10.70 -24.91
CA SER A 165 2.55 9.30 -25.26
C SER A 165 3.85 8.56 -25.57
N VAL A 166 3.98 7.34 -25.05
CA VAL A 166 5.06 6.42 -25.39
C VAL A 166 4.49 5.15 -26.02
N ALA A 167 5.24 4.55 -26.95
CA ALA A 167 4.82 3.32 -27.58
C ALA A 167 4.83 2.16 -26.57
N ALA A 168 3.84 1.26 -26.70
CA ALA A 168 3.86 0.00 -25.97
C ALA A 168 5.08 -0.83 -26.37
N ALA A 169 5.65 -1.57 -25.41
CA ALA A 169 6.64 -2.60 -25.71
C ALA A 169 5.97 -3.84 -26.32
N ALA A 170 6.75 -4.65 -27.04
CA ALA A 170 6.28 -5.94 -27.53
C ALA A 170 5.91 -6.85 -26.35
N ASP A 171 4.72 -7.44 -26.40
CA ASP A 171 4.26 -8.40 -25.40
C ASP A 171 5.11 -9.69 -25.46
N PRO A 172 5.75 -10.10 -24.35
CA PRO A 172 6.44 -11.38 -24.29
C PRO A 172 5.55 -12.61 -24.49
N GLY A 173 4.23 -12.49 -24.29
CA GLY A 173 3.26 -13.57 -24.53
C GLY A 173 3.42 -14.78 -23.60
N LEU A 174 3.96 -14.57 -22.39
CA LEU A 174 4.25 -15.65 -21.42
C LEU A 174 3.08 -15.96 -20.49
N SER A 175 2.14 -15.04 -20.35
CA SER A 175 0.97 -15.16 -19.48
C SER A 175 -0.26 -14.57 -20.19
N THR A 176 -1.45 -14.96 -19.75
CA THR A 176 -2.71 -14.39 -20.25
C THR A 176 -3.68 -14.20 -19.11
N PHE A 177 -4.45 -13.12 -19.16
CA PHE A 177 -5.52 -12.87 -18.21
C PHE A 177 -6.75 -13.69 -18.58
N VAL A 178 -7.29 -14.43 -17.61
CA VAL A 178 -8.48 -15.28 -17.81
C VAL A 178 -9.73 -14.66 -17.17
N GLY A 179 -9.58 -13.98 -16.03
CA GLY A 179 -10.69 -13.34 -15.32
C GLY A 179 -10.29 -12.89 -13.91
N GLU A 180 -11.10 -12.02 -13.32
CA GLU A 180 -10.96 -11.54 -11.95
C GLU A 180 -12.32 -11.40 -11.27
N GLU A 181 -12.33 -11.53 -9.94
CA GLU A 181 -13.49 -11.23 -9.11
C GLU A 181 -13.09 -10.15 -8.11
N VAL A 182 -13.62 -8.94 -8.29
CA VAL A 182 -13.29 -7.79 -7.45
C VAL A 182 -14.40 -7.57 -6.42
N ALA A 183 -14.04 -7.63 -5.14
CA ALA A 183 -14.94 -7.32 -4.04
C ALA A 183 -15.34 -5.83 -4.08
N LYS A 184 -16.62 -5.55 -4.33
CA LYS A 184 -17.16 -4.19 -4.26
C LYS A 184 -17.40 -3.81 -2.81
N SER A 185 -16.91 -2.63 -2.42
CA SER A 185 -17.14 -2.06 -1.10
C SER A 185 -17.30 -0.55 -1.20
N ASP A 186 -18.29 0.00 -0.49
CA ASP A 186 -18.46 1.45 -0.33
C ASP A 186 -17.52 2.03 0.75
N ARG A 187 -16.79 1.17 1.46
CA ARG A 187 -15.86 1.57 2.53
C ARG A 187 -14.52 2.01 1.95
N PRO A 188 -13.78 2.90 2.65
CA PRO A 188 -12.43 3.26 2.26
C PRO A 188 -11.53 2.02 2.11
N GLU A 189 -10.69 2.03 1.06
CA GLU A 189 -9.71 0.98 0.85
C GLU A 189 -8.69 0.99 2.00
N LEU A 190 -8.33 -0.20 2.49
CA LEU A 190 -7.62 -0.40 3.74
C LEU A 190 -6.26 0.31 3.81
N THR A 191 -5.50 0.39 2.72
CA THR A 191 -4.20 1.08 2.67
C THR A 191 -4.30 2.60 2.60
N SER A 192 -5.48 3.13 2.22
CA SER A 192 -5.76 4.57 2.14
C SER A 192 -6.62 5.11 3.29
N ALA A 193 -7.23 4.22 4.09
CA ALA A 193 -8.13 4.59 5.17
C ALA A 193 -7.42 5.36 6.30
N LYS A 194 -8.01 6.48 6.73
CA LYS A 194 -7.53 7.25 7.89
C LYS A 194 -7.84 6.59 9.21
N ILE A 195 -8.94 5.83 9.27
CA ILE A 195 -9.35 5.06 10.43
C ILE A 195 -9.55 3.62 9.96
N ILE A 196 -9.08 2.67 10.74
CA ILE A 196 -9.28 1.24 10.50
C ILE A 196 -9.85 0.60 11.76
N VAL A 197 -10.96 -0.12 11.62
CA VAL A 197 -11.49 -0.99 12.67
C VAL A 197 -11.20 -2.43 12.26
N SER A 198 -10.48 -3.16 13.10
CA SER A 198 -10.02 -4.51 12.79
C SER A 198 -10.49 -5.56 13.77
N GLY A 199 -11.06 -6.66 13.24
CA GLY A 199 -11.52 -7.80 14.02
C GLY A 199 -10.56 -8.99 14.02
N GLY A 200 -10.46 -9.66 15.16
CA GLY A 200 -9.65 -10.87 15.35
C GLY A 200 -10.44 -12.18 15.44
N ARG A 201 -9.73 -13.26 15.78
CA ARG A 201 -10.34 -14.61 15.97
C ARG A 201 -11.42 -14.61 17.06
N ALA A 202 -11.37 -13.70 18.02
CA ALA A 202 -12.36 -13.60 19.08
C ALA A 202 -13.77 -13.23 18.58
N MET A 203 -13.94 -12.83 17.31
CA MET A 203 -15.26 -12.67 16.69
C MET A 203 -16.03 -13.99 16.56
N GLN A 204 -15.35 -15.14 16.49
CA GLN A 204 -15.93 -16.49 16.42
C GLN A 204 -16.81 -16.83 15.20
N SER A 205 -17.35 -15.85 14.47
CA SER A 205 -18.13 -16.07 13.25
C SER A 205 -18.12 -14.85 12.31
N ARG A 206 -18.46 -15.07 11.04
CA ARG A 206 -18.73 -13.98 10.07
C ARG A 206 -19.90 -13.11 10.51
N GLU A 207 -20.93 -13.71 11.10
CA GLU A 207 -22.11 -12.99 11.60
C GLU A 207 -21.72 -12.00 12.71
N ASN A 208 -20.93 -12.43 13.69
CA ASN A 208 -20.44 -11.55 14.74
C ASN A 208 -19.51 -10.47 14.18
N PHE A 209 -18.64 -10.81 13.23
CA PHE A 209 -17.79 -9.83 12.57
C PHE A 209 -18.64 -8.73 11.91
N ALA A 210 -19.66 -9.10 11.15
CA ALA A 210 -20.60 -8.16 10.52
C ALA A 210 -21.47 -7.41 11.54
N LYS A 211 -21.77 -8.01 12.70
CA LYS A 211 -22.59 -7.39 13.75
C LYS A 211 -21.83 -6.34 14.57
N TYR A 212 -20.54 -6.56 14.83
CA TYR A 212 -19.78 -5.73 15.78
C TYR A 212 -18.73 -4.85 15.10
N ILE A 213 -18.00 -5.36 14.09
CA ILE A 213 -16.91 -4.59 13.46
C ILE A 213 -17.45 -3.61 12.42
N GLU A 214 -18.35 -4.08 11.57
CA GLU A 214 -18.84 -3.30 10.43
C GLU A 214 -19.62 -2.04 10.85
N PRO A 215 -20.57 -2.08 11.81
CA PRO A 215 -21.29 -0.88 12.25
C PRO A 215 -20.37 0.14 12.91
N LEU A 216 -19.37 -0.32 13.69
CA LEU A 216 -18.38 0.57 14.27
C LEU A 216 -17.52 1.23 13.19
N ALA A 217 -17.13 0.48 12.16
CA ALA A 217 -16.40 1.04 11.03
C ALA A 217 -17.23 2.07 10.27
N ASP A 218 -18.49 1.77 9.98
CA ASP A 218 -19.42 2.67 9.28
C ASP A 218 -19.62 3.97 10.08
N LYS A 219 -19.78 3.87 11.40
CA LYS A 219 -19.90 5.02 12.31
C LYS A 219 -18.66 5.92 12.34
N LEU A 220 -17.50 5.36 12.04
CA LEU A 220 -16.23 6.09 12.01
C LEU A 220 -15.81 6.50 10.60
N GLY A 221 -16.57 6.12 9.56
CA GLY A 221 -16.12 6.24 8.16
C GLY A 221 -14.80 5.50 7.92
N ALA A 222 -14.61 4.36 8.58
CA ALA A 222 -13.36 3.61 8.62
C ALA A 222 -13.30 2.51 7.56
N GLY A 223 -12.08 2.13 7.18
CA GLY A 223 -11.81 0.86 6.52
C GLY A 223 -11.97 -0.30 7.50
N VAL A 224 -12.28 -1.49 6.98
CA VAL A 224 -12.43 -2.72 7.78
C VAL A 224 -11.23 -3.63 7.58
N GLY A 225 -10.55 -3.95 8.68
CA GLY A 225 -9.40 -4.85 8.69
C GLY A 225 -9.70 -6.17 9.40
N ALA A 226 -8.86 -7.17 9.22
CA ALA A 226 -8.95 -8.45 9.92
C ALA A 226 -7.56 -9.02 10.24
N SER A 227 -7.46 -9.78 11.32
CA SER A 227 -6.28 -10.64 11.53
C SER A 227 -6.30 -11.85 10.60
N ARG A 228 -5.13 -12.42 10.28
CA ARG A 228 -5.05 -13.70 9.54
C ARG A 228 -5.91 -14.80 10.16
N ALA A 229 -5.94 -14.89 11.49
CA ALA A 229 -6.71 -15.91 12.18
C ALA A 229 -8.23 -15.77 11.98
N ALA A 230 -8.73 -14.55 11.70
CA ALA A 230 -10.13 -14.33 11.34
C ALA A 230 -10.41 -14.70 9.87
N VAL A 231 -9.44 -14.44 8.98
CA VAL A 231 -9.50 -14.83 7.56
C VAL A 231 -9.47 -16.34 7.39
N ASP A 232 -8.50 -17.02 8.01
CA ASP A 232 -8.35 -18.47 7.96
C ASP A 232 -9.59 -19.20 8.52
N ALA A 233 -10.35 -18.55 9.41
CA ALA A 233 -11.60 -19.07 9.98
C ALA A 233 -12.87 -18.68 9.18
N GLY A 234 -12.74 -17.94 8.08
CA GLY A 234 -13.85 -17.52 7.22
C GLY A 234 -14.68 -16.35 7.73
N TYR A 235 -14.18 -15.57 8.70
CA TYR A 235 -14.93 -14.43 9.28
C TYR A 235 -14.79 -13.15 8.46
N ALA A 236 -13.74 -13.06 7.64
CA ALA A 236 -13.43 -11.93 6.79
C ALA A 236 -12.70 -12.40 5.51
N PRO A 237 -12.85 -11.70 4.38
CA PRO A 237 -12.07 -11.99 3.17
C PRO A 237 -10.58 -11.69 3.37
N ASN A 238 -9.73 -12.34 2.57
CA ASN A 238 -8.27 -12.14 2.63
C ASN A 238 -7.86 -10.69 2.34
N ASP A 239 -8.63 -9.97 1.54
CA ASP A 239 -8.38 -8.55 1.25
C ASP A 239 -8.45 -7.65 2.47
N TRP A 240 -9.12 -8.07 3.55
CA TRP A 240 -9.16 -7.30 4.79
C TRP A 240 -7.97 -7.62 5.70
N GLN A 241 -7.14 -8.61 5.36
CA GLN A 241 -6.04 -9.06 6.20
C GLN A 241 -5.00 -7.96 6.40
N VAL A 242 -4.75 -7.60 7.65
CA VAL A 242 -3.64 -6.74 8.07
C VAL A 242 -2.51 -7.60 8.60
N GLY A 243 -1.27 -7.25 8.25
CA GLY A 243 -0.07 -7.92 8.75
C GLY A 243 0.97 -8.19 7.67
N GLN A 244 2.03 -8.90 8.06
CA GLN A 244 3.19 -9.23 7.23
C GLN A 244 2.81 -9.90 5.89
N THR A 245 1.81 -10.77 5.90
CA THR A 245 1.33 -11.49 4.70
C THR A 245 0.05 -10.91 4.13
N GLY A 246 -0.39 -9.76 4.64
CA GLY A 246 -1.56 -9.03 4.17
C GLY A 246 -1.17 -7.61 3.79
N LYS A 247 -2.03 -6.65 4.14
CA LYS A 247 -1.80 -5.23 3.91
C LYS A 247 -1.03 -4.62 5.09
N VAL A 248 -0.06 -3.77 4.76
CA VAL A 248 0.62 -2.87 5.71
C VAL A 248 -0.09 -1.53 5.66
N VAL A 249 -0.47 -1.03 6.82
CA VAL A 249 -1.26 0.20 7.00
C VAL A 249 -0.63 1.08 8.07
N ALA A 250 -0.85 2.39 7.96
CA ALA A 250 -0.47 3.38 8.97
C ALA A 250 -1.57 4.47 9.08
N PRO A 251 -2.79 4.09 9.51
CA PRO A 251 -3.89 5.04 9.68
C PRO A 251 -3.60 6.03 10.81
N GLU A 252 -4.44 7.07 10.89
CA GLU A 252 -4.47 7.98 12.03
C GLU A 252 -5.03 7.30 13.29
N LEU A 253 -5.95 6.35 13.11
CA LEU A 253 -6.51 5.55 14.19
C LEU A 253 -6.67 4.09 13.75
N TYR A 254 -6.12 3.16 14.53
CA TYR A 254 -6.32 1.72 14.37
C TYR A 254 -7.01 1.16 15.61
N VAL A 255 -8.21 0.59 15.44
CA VAL A 255 -8.97 -0.05 16.53
C VAL A 255 -8.87 -1.56 16.38
N ALA A 256 -8.08 -2.21 17.23
CA ALA A 256 -7.87 -3.65 17.28
C ALA A 256 -8.87 -4.32 18.25
N VAL A 257 -9.86 -5.03 17.72
CA VAL A 257 -10.92 -5.68 18.50
C VAL A 257 -10.72 -7.19 18.51
N GLY A 258 -10.42 -7.75 19.70
CA GLY A 258 -10.27 -9.19 19.86
C GLY A 258 -9.05 -9.76 19.12
N ILE A 259 -8.00 -8.96 18.95
CA ILE A 259 -6.74 -9.30 18.30
C ILE A 259 -5.66 -9.42 19.38
N SER A 260 -4.91 -10.53 19.39
CA SER A 260 -3.88 -10.76 20.40
C SER A 260 -2.62 -9.91 20.22
N GLY A 261 -2.32 -9.45 19.00
CA GLY A 261 -1.09 -8.71 18.70
C GLY A 261 0.11 -9.60 18.39
N ALA A 262 -0.10 -10.71 17.68
CA ALA A 262 1.02 -11.51 17.16
C ALA A 262 1.96 -10.64 16.28
N ILE A 263 3.26 -10.92 16.33
CA ILE A 263 4.31 -10.16 15.61
C ILE A 263 3.96 -9.94 14.13
N GLN A 264 3.39 -10.94 13.48
CA GLN A 264 2.99 -10.87 12.07
C GLN A 264 1.84 -9.89 11.84
N HIS A 265 0.92 -9.75 12.79
CA HIS A 265 -0.15 -8.73 12.71
C HIS A 265 0.43 -7.34 12.94
N LEU A 266 1.23 -7.18 14.00
CA LEU A 266 1.85 -5.90 14.38
C LEU A 266 2.73 -5.33 13.25
N ALA A 267 3.43 -6.18 12.52
CA ALA A 267 4.23 -5.80 11.36
C ALA A 267 3.44 -5.05 10.27
N GLY A 268 2.11 -5.18 10.25
CA GLY A 268 1.24 -4.48 9.32
C GLY A 268 0.53 -3.25 9.88
N MET A 269 0.61 -2.94 11.19
CA MET A 269 -0.16 -1.83 11.77
C MET A 269 0.50 -1.06 12.92
N LYS A 270 1.70 -1.47 13.37
CA LYS A 270 2.39 -0.82 14.49
C LYS A 270 2.76 0.65 14.24
N ASP A 271 2.81 1.07 12.98
CA ASP A 271 3.12 2.44 12.57
C ASP A 271 1.86 3.32 12.49
N SER A 272 0.70 2.85 12.98
CA SER A 272 -0.51 3.66 13.12
C SER A 272 -0.27 4.80 14.13
N LYS A 273 -0.82 5.99 13.89
CA LYS A 273 -0.57 7.15 14.79
C LYS A 273 -1.17 6.93 16.19
N VAL A 274 -2.35 6.30 16.27
CA VAL A 274 -3.02 5.93 17.51
C VAL A 274 -3.54 4.50 17.38
N ILE A 275 -3.21 3.65 18.34
CA ILE A 275 -3.67 2.26 18.44
C ILE A 275 -4.58 2.14 19.66
N VAL A 276 -5.83 1.73 19.42
CA VAL A 276 -6.80 1.37 20.46
C VAL A 276 -6.96 -0.15 20.45
N ALA A 277 -6.88 -0.79 21.61
CA ALA A 277 -7.08 -2.23 21.75
C ALA A 277 -8.25 -2.55 22.68
N ILE A 278 -9.17 -3.41 22.21
CA ILE A 278 -10.24 -4.00 23.02
C ILE A 278 -10.01 -5.50 23.08
N ASN A 279 -9.63 -6.02 24.23
CA ASN A 279 -9.35 -7.44 24.42
C ASN A 279 -9.74 -7.87 25.85
N LYS A 280 -10.24 -9.09 26.02
CA LYS A 280 -10.58 -9.62 27.34
C LYS A 280 -9.36 -10.14 28.12
N ASP A 281 -8.29 -10.45 27.42
CA ASP A 281 -7.04 -10.99 27.96
C ASP A 281 -6.10 -9.81 28.25
N GLU A 282 -5.92 -9.47 29.53
CA GLU A 282 -5.08 -8.34 29.98
C GLU A 282 -3.60 -8.51 29.61
N ASP A 283 -3.15 -9.74 29.40
CA ASP A 283 -1.78 -10.07 29.02
C ASP A 283 -1.57 -10.10 27.49
N ALA A 284 -2.59 -9.77 26.70
CA ALA A 284 -2.51 -9.80 25.25
C ALA A 284 -1.38 -8.88 24.72
N PRO A 285 -0.44 -9.38 23.89
CA PRO A 285 0.67 -8.60 23.35
C PRO A 285 0.30 -7.29 22.65
N ILE A 286 -0.93 -7.17 22.14
CA ILE A 286 -1.44 -5.94 21.52
C ILE A 286 -1.37 -4.73 22.47
N PHE A 287 -1.51 -4.94 23.78
CA PHE A 287 -1.46 -3.86 24.76
C PHE A 287 -0.05 -3.26 24.90
N GLN A 288 0.99 -3.98 24.50
CA GLN A 288 2.36 -3.46 24.50
C GLN A 288 2.60 -2.36 23.45
N VAL A 289 1.70 -2.25 22.47
CA VAL A 289 1.77 -1.23 21.40
C VAL A 289 0.52 -0.36 21.33
N ALA A 290 -0.45 -0.55 22.23
CA ALA A 290 -1.68 0.24 22.23
C ALA A 290 -1.48 1.54 23.03
N ASP A 291 -1.87 2.67 22.45
CA ASP A 291 -1.96 3.95 23.15
C ASP A 291 -3.12 3.97 24.14
N TYR A 292 -4.22 3.28 23.80
CA TYR A 292 -5.39 3.11 24.66
C TYR A 292 -5.80 1.63 24.69
N GLY A 293 -5.82 1.04 25.88
CA GLY A 293 -6.27 -0.33 26.08
C GLY A 293 -7.54 -0.41 26.92
N LEU A 294 -8.51 -1.21 26.48
CA LEU A 294 -9.69 -1.58 27.26
C LEU A 294 -9.71 -3.10 27.47
N VAL A 295 -9.51 -3.52 28.71
CA VAL A 295 -9.66 -4.92 29.12
C VAL A 295 -11.14 -5.21 29.35
N ALA A 296 -11.83 -5.74 28.34
CA ALA A 296 -13.26 -5.98 28.39
C ALA A 296 -13.71 -7.07 27.40
N ASP A 297 -14.92 -7.60 27.62
CA ASP A 297 -15.59 -8.40 26.60
C ASP A 297 -15.99 -7.50 25.41
N LEU A 298 -15.47 -7.84 24.23
CA LEU A 298 -15.77 -7.13 22.99
C LEU A 298 -17.26 -7.11 22.65
N TYR A 299 -18.02 -8.14 23.05
CA TYR A 299 -19.44 -8.25 22.74
C TYR A 299 -20.29 -7.23 23.52
N GLN A 300 -19.74 -6.68 24.60
CA GLN A 300 -20.34 -5.59 25.36
C GLN A 300 -19.71 -4.24 24.98
N ALA A 301 -18.37 -4.17 24.98
CA ALA A 301 -17.65 -2.92 24.81
C ALA A 301 -17.85 -2.28 23.42
N VAL A 302 -17.92 -3.08 22.35
CA VAL A 302 -18.07 -2.56 20.99
C VAL A 302 -19.45 -1.94 20.74
N PRO A 303 -20.57 -2.58 21.13
CA PRO A 303 -21.88 -1.94 21.08
C PRO A 303 -21.96 -0.66 21.91
N GLU A 304 -21.42 -0.65 23.13
CA GLU A 304 -21.41 0.53 24.01
C GLU A 304 -20.64 1.68 23.36
N LEU A 305 -19.43 1.42 22.85
CA LEU A 305 -18.64 2.41 22.11
C LEU A 305 -19.39 2.96 20.91
N THR A 306 -20.04 2.08 20.13
CA THR A 306 -20.80 2.48 18.94
C THR A 306 -22.00 3.37 19.32
N ALA A 307 -22.68 3.06 20.42
CA ALA A 307 -23.79 3.85 20.93
C ALA A 307 -23.34 5.23 21.43
N GLU A 308 -22.23 5.30 22.18
CA GLU A 308 -21.65 6.57 22.64
C GLU A 308 -21.20 7.46 21.47
N LEU A 309 -20.58 6.88 20.43
CA LEU A 309 -20.27 7.62 19.20
C LEU A 309 -21.53 8.19 18.54
N GLY A 310 -22.64 7.44 18.56
CA GLY A 310 -23.93 7.92 18.08
C GLY A 310 -24.48 9.11 18.85
N LYS A 311 -24.28 9.17 20.17
CA LYS A 311 -24.67 10.32 21.00
C LYS A 311 -23.85 11.57 20.68
N LEU A 312 -22.61 11.39 20.21
CA LEU A 312 -21.70 12.47 19.81
C LEU A 312 -21.94 12.96 18.38
N GLY A 313 -22.94 12.42 17.67
CA GLY A 313 -23.24 12.81 16.28
C GLY A 313 -22.16 12.39 15.27
N LYS A 314 -21.30 11.45 15.66
CA LYS A 314 -20.42 10.72 14.75
C LYS A 314 -21.24 9.68 14.01
#